data_AF-A0A840RPR2-F1
#
_entry.id   AF-A0A840RPR2-F1
#
_cell.length_a   1.000
_cell.length_b   1.000
_cell.length_c   1.000
_cell.angle_alpha   90.00
_cell.angle_beta   90.00
_cell.angle_gamma   90.00
#
_symmetry.space_group_name_H-M   'P 1'
#
loop_
_entity.id
_entity.type
_entity.pdbx_description
1 polymer ?
#
loop_
_entity_poly.entity_id
_entity_poly.type
_entity_poly.pdbx_seq_one_letter_code
_entity_poly.pdbx_strand_id
1 'polypeptide(L)'
;MELFHFGALALILAACAMSCNMLYNHVFEWFETRYCWMRTIVVRIGHTLGFELCFMAVALPITAWWMDISVGKAFMLDLVFSLFFMLYAFCFNWVYDIARHRLNMRTK
;
A
#
# COMPACT_ATOMS: atom_id res chain seq x y z
N MET A 1 -20.09 16.07 13.64
CA MET A 1 -18.82 15.74 14.34
C MET A 1 -18.22 14.42 13.85
N GLU A 2 -19.01 13.46 13.38
CA GLU A 2 -18.55 12.20 12.75
C GLU A 2 -17.51 12.37 11.63
N LEU A 3 -17.75 13.28 10.67
CA LEU A 3 -16.85 13.47 9.52
C LEU A 3 -15.44 13.93 9.94
N PHE A 4 -15.34 14.71 11.02
CA PHE A 4 -14.06 15.18 11.55
C PHE A 4 -13.28 14.04 12.23
N HIS A 5 -13.97 13.10 12.87
CA HIS A 5 -13.37 11.90 13.45
C HIS A 5 -12.78 10.98 12.37
N PHE A 6 -13.56 10.66 11.33
CA PHE A 6 -13.07 9.84 10.22
C PHE A 6 -11.96 10.54 9.42
N GLY A 7 -12.05 11.86 9.23
CA GLY A 7 -11.00 12.65 8.59
C GLY A 7 -9.69 12.67 9.39
N ALA A 8 -9.78 12.81 10.72
CA ALA A 8 -8.61 12.76 11.60
C ALA A 8 -7.95 11.38 11.59
N LEU A 9 -8.71 10.29 11.66
CA LEU A 9 -8.16 8.94 11.52
C LEU A 9 -7.49 8.74 10.16
N ALA A 10 -8.13 9.16 9.07
CA ALA A 10 -7.54 9.04 7.74
C ALA A 10 -6.19 9.78 7.64
N LEU A 11 -6.09 10.97 8.25
CA LEU A 11 -4.83 11.74 8.33
C LEU A 11 -3.76 11.00 9.15
N ILE A 12 -4.13 10.44 10.31
CA ILE A 12 -3.21 9.69 11.17
C ILE A 12 -2.71 8.44 10.44
N LEU A 13 -3.62 7.68 9.83
CA LEU A 13 -3.26 6.48 9.06
C LEU A 13 -2.38 6.83 7.85
N ALA A 14 -2.67 7.93 7.14
CA ALA A 14 -1.83 8.40 6.04
C ALA A 14 -0.42 8.79 6.51
N ALA A 15 -0.30 9.49 7.64
CA ALA A 15 0.98 9.85 8.22
C ALA A 15 1.76 8.61 8.71
N CYS A 16 1.08 7.65 9.35
CA CYS A 16 1.65 6.36 9.75
C CYS A 16 2.09 5.55 8.52
N ALA A 17 1.30 5.53 7.45
CA ALA A 17 1.62 4.86 6.20
C ALA A 17 2.87 5.45 5.54
N MET A 18 2.93 6.77 5.41
CA MET A 18 4.12 7.46 4.87
C MET A 18 5.36 7.19 5.71
N SER A 19 5.23 7.23 7.04
CA SER A 19 6.34 6.97 7.96
C SER A 19 6.82 5.53 7.87
N CYS A 20 5.90 4.56 7.87
CA CYS A 20 6.24 3.14 7.72
C CYS A 20 6.88 2.86 6.36
N ASN A 21 6.36 3.45 5.28
CA ASN A 21 6.94 3.33 3.94
C ASN A 21 8.36 3.89 3.88
N MET A 22 8.60 5.06 4.48
CA MET A 22 9.92 5.66 4.48
C MET A 22 10.92 4.85 5.33
N LEU A 23 10.51 4.40 6.51
CA LEU A 23 11.34 3.54 7.37
C LEU A 23 11.66 2.20 6.70
N TYR A 24 10.65 1.54 6.12
CA TYR A 24 10.82 0.25 5.47
C TYR A 24 11.71 0.35 4.23
N ASN A 25 11.47 1.34 3.36
CA ASN A 25 12.33 1.59 2.21
C ASN A 25 13.77 1.88 2.64
N HIS A 26 13.99 2.67 3.68
CA HIS A 26 15.33 3.00 4.13
C HIS A 26 16.07 1.78 4.69
N VAL A 27 15.39 0.93 5.47
CA VAL A 27 15.94 -0.33 5.96
C VAL A 27 16.26 -1.25 4.79
N PHE A 28 15.36 -1.36 3.80
CA PHE A 28 15.57 -2.23 2.65
C PHE A 28 16.72 -1.77 1.75
N GLU A 29 16.83 -0.46 1.50
CA GLU A 29 17.96 0.12 0.77
C GLU A 29 19.29 -0.11 1.49
N TRP A 30 19.29 -0.01 2.83
CA TRP A 30 20.46 -0.35 3.63
C TRP A 30 20.84 -1.83 3.48
N PHE A 31 19.86 -2.75 3.51
CA PHE A 31 20.09 -4.18 3.26
C PHE A 31 20.61 -4.45 1.84
N GLU A 32 20.00 -3.87 0.80
CA GLU A 32 20.47 -4.04 -0.58
C GLU A 32 21.90 -3.54 -0.79
N THR A 33 22.22 -2.36 -0.25
CA THR A 33 23.55 -1.77 -0.34
C THR A 33 24.59 -2.61 0.41
N ARG A 34 24.18 -3.24 1.52
CA ARG A 34 25.07 -4.08 2.34
C ARG A 34 25.38 -5.43 1.71
N TYR A 35 24.44 -6.00 0.95
CA TYR A 35 24.52 -7.37 0.42
C TYR A 35 24.72 -7.47 -1.11
N CYS A 36 24.81 -6.35 -1.85
CA CYS A 36 24.94 -6.34 -3.32
C CYS A 36 23.93 -7.28 -4.03
N TRP A 37 22.68 -7.27 -3.57
CA TRP A 37 21.65 -8.16 -4.14
C TRP A 37 21.34 -7.81 -5.59
N MET A 38 21.40 -8.83 -6.46
CA MET A 38 20.78 -8.73 -7.78
C MET A 38 19.26 -8.64 -7.58
N ARG A 39 18.64 -7.59 -8.12
CA ARG A 39 17.19 -7.36 -8.04
C ARG A 39 16.40 -8.38 -8.87
N THR A 40 16.33 -9.62 -8.40
CA THR A 40 15.51 -10.70 -8.97
C THR A 40 14.04 -10.47 -8.61
N ILE A 41 13.12 -11.02 -9.41
CA ILE A 41 11.66 -10.94 -9.18
C ILE A 41 11.28 -11.42 -7.77
N VAL A 42 11.97 -12.44 -7.25
CA VAL A 42 11.75 -12.98 -5.90
C VAL A 42 12.00 -11.93 -4.81
N VAL A 43 13.04 -11.11 -4.96
CA VAL A 43 13.38 -10.02 -4.02
C VAL A 43 12.31 -8.94 -4.04
N ARG A 44 11.72 -8.65 -5.20
CA ARG A 44 10.60 -7.68 -5.31
C ARG A 44 9.34 -8.20 -4.64
N ILE A 45 8.98 -9.47 -4.86
CA ILE A 45 7.80 -10.06 -4.23
C ILE A 45 7.98 -10.09 -2.70
N GLY A 46 9.16 -10.52 -2.22
CA GLY A 46 9.48 -10.49 -0.80
C GLY A 46 9.44 -9.09 -0.20
N HIS A 47 9.95 -8.08 -0.93
CA HIS A 47 9.90 -6.68 -0.50
C HIS A 47 8.45 -6.18 -0.36
N THR A 48 7.61 -6.41 -1.37
CA THR A 48 6.21 -5.96 -1.35
C THR A 48 5.41 -6.68 -0.26
N LEU A 49 5.60 -7.99 -0.09
CA LEU A 49 4.94 -8.75 0.98
C LEU A 49 5.42 -8.32 2.37
N GLY A 50 6.72 -8.09 2.55
CA GLY A 50 7.27 -7.61 3.82
C GLY A 50 6.80 -6.20 4.18
N PHE A 51 6.68 -5.32 3.18
CA PHE A 51 6.12 -3.98 3.36
C PHE A 51 4.67 -4.06 3.81
N GLU A 52 3.85 -4.84 3.10
CA GLU A 52 2.43 -5.01 3.42
C GLU A 52 2.25 -5.55 4.84
N LEU A 53 3.04 -6.56 5.24
CA LEU A 53 3.02 -7.13 6.59
C LEU A 53 3.43 -6.12 7.68
N CYS A 54 4.50 -5.36 7.47
CA CYS A 54 4.93 -4.32 8.41
C CYS A 54 3.89 -3.19 8.52
N PHE A 55 3.30 -2.79 7.40
CA PHE A 55 2.25 -1.78 7.37
C PHE A 55 0.99 -2.27 8.09
N MET A 56 0.52 -3.48 7.79
CA MET A 56 -0.61 -4.12 8.46
C MET A 56 -0.40 -4.22 9.97
N ALA A 57 0.82 -4.57 10.43
CA ALA A 57 1.11 -4.67 11.86
C ALA A 57 0.87 -3.34 12.63
N VAL A 58 0.97 -2.20 11.95
CA VAL A 58 0.69 -0.87 12.53
C VAL A 58 -0.74 -0.41 12.23
N ALA A 59 -1.22 -0.60 11.00
CA ALA A 59 -2.52 -0.11 10.56
C ALA A 59 -3.69 -0.89 11.21
N LEU A 60 -3.57 -2.20 11.36
CA LEU A 60 -4.61 -3.06 11.95
C LEU A 60 -4.96 -2.71 13.40
N PRO A 61 -4.00 -2.55 14.34
CA PRO A 61 -4.36 -2.19 15.71
C PRO A 61 -4.95 -0.77 15.81
N ILE A 62 -4.48 0.18 14.99
CA ILE A 62 -5.01 1.54 14.97
C ILE A 62 -6.46 1.54 14.47
N THR A 63 -6.72 0.86 13.35
CA THR A 63 -8.07 0.75 12.77
C THR A 63 -9.02 -0.05 13.65
N ALA A 64 -8.55 -1.16 14.23
CA ALA A 64 -9.33 -1.97 15.17
C ALA A 64 -9.73 -1.18 16.41
N TRP A 65 -8.79 -0.46 17.01
CA TRP A 65 -9.05 0.38 18.18
C TRP A 65 -10.00 1.54 17.87
N TRP A 66 -9.83 2.21 16.73
CA TRP A 66 -10.67 3.36 16.39
C TRP A 66 -12.08 2.98 15.95
N MET A 67 -12.24 1.90 15.19
CA MET A 67 -13.54 1.44 14.71
C MET A 67 -14.25 0.49 15.68
N ASP A 68 -13.65 0.18 16.83
CA ASP A 68 -14.15 -0.79 17.81
C ASP A 68 -14.51 -2.15 17.19
N ILE A 69 -13.66 -2.61 16.27
CA ILE A 69 -13.81 -3.89 15.57
C ILE A 69 -12.70 -4.85 15.97
N SER A 70 -12.96 -6.16 15.86
CA SER A 70 -11.93 -7.16 16.10
C SER A 70 -10.80 -7.06 15.06
N VAL A 71 -9.58 -7.42 15.46
CA VAL A 71 -8.41 -7.42 14.57
C VAL A 71 -8.65 -8.26 13.31
N GLY A 72 -9.40 -9.37 13.42
CA GLY A 72 -9.79 -10.18 12.26
C GLY A 72 -10.73 -9.45 11.29
N LYS A 73 -11.66 -8.61 11.78
CA LYS A 73 -12.50 -7.77 10.93
C LYS A 73 -11.70 -6.64 10.28
N ALA A 74 -10.79 -6.01 11.04
CA ALA A 74 -9.88 -4.99 10.50
C ALA A 74 -9.00 -5.58 9.39
N PHE A 75 -8.47 -6.79 9.58
CA PHE A 75 -7.68 -7.50 8.57
C PHE A 75 -8.49 -7.78 7.30
N MET A 76 -9.71 -8.28 7.46
CA MET A 76 -10.57 -8.56 6.31
C MET A 76 -10.94 -7.28 5.55
N LEU A 77 -11.18 -6.18 6.28
CA LEU A 77 -11.45 -4.88 5.71
C LEU A 77 -10.24 -4.38 4.89
N ASP A 78 -9.05 -4.42 5.47
CA ASP A 78 -7.80 -4.02 4.82
C ASP A 78 -7.52 -4.87 3.55
N LEU A 79 -7.70 -6.19 3.63
CA LEU A 79 -7.54 -7.10 2.50
C LEU A 79 -8.52 -6.79 1.36
N VAL A 80 -9.80 -6.54 1.68
CA VAL A 80 -10.82 -6.19 0.70
C VAL A 80 -10.50 -4.85 0.04
N PHE A 81 -10.10 -3.84 0.82
CA PHE A 81 -9.72 -2.54 0.28
C PHE A 81 -8.46 -2.64 -0.60
N SER A 82 -7.42 -3.34 -0.14
CA SER A 82 -6.17 -3.55 -0.90
C SER A 82 -6.45 -4.24 -2.24
N LEU A 83 -7.23 -5.34 -2.22
CA LEU A 83 -7.66 -6.03 -3.45
C LEU A 83 -8.50 -5.14 -4.36
N PHE A 84 -9.46 -4.39 -3.80
CA PHE A 84 -10.29 -3.47 -4.56
C PHE A 84 -9.47 -2.38 -5.24
N PHE A 85 -8.55 -1.74 -4.54
CA PHE A 85 -7.65 -0.72 -5.10
C PHE A 85 -6.72 -1.30 -6.15
N MET A 86 -6.19 -2.51 -5.95
CA MET A 86 -5.36 -3.19 -6.95
C MET A 86 -6.15 -3.46 -8.23
N LEU A 87 -7.36 -4.01 -8.13
CA LEU A 87 -8.23 -4.25 -9.27
C LEU A 87 -8.65 -2.95 -9.96
N TYR A 88 -9.00 -1.92 -9.18
CA TYR A 88 -9.31 -0.60 -9.70
C TYR A 88 -8.13 -0.01 -10.48
N ALA A 89 -6.93 -0.03 -9.91
CA ALA A 89 -5.72 0.47 -10.55
C ALA A 89 -5.39 -0.32 -11.82
N PHE A 90 -5.55 -1.64 -11.80
CA PHE A 90 -5.37 -2.48 -12.99
C PHE A 90 -6.36 -2.11 -14.10
N CYS A 91 -7.66 -2.04 -13.78
CA CYS A 91 -8.70 -1.66 -14.74
C CYS A 91 -8.47 -0.25 -15.29
N PHE A 92 -8.11 0.71 -14.42
CA PHE A 92 -7.82 2.08 -14.82
C PHE A 92 -6.61 2.13 -15.76
N ASN A 93 -5.51 1.46 -15.42
CA ASN A 93 -4.32 1.37 -16.27
C ASN A 93 -4.64 0.72 -17.61
N TRP A 94 -5.47 -0.33 -17.63
CA TRP A 94 -5.87 -0.98 -18.87
C TRP A 94 -6.74 -0.06 -19.75
N VAL A 95 -7.74 0.61 -19.16
CA VAL A 95 -8.56 1.58 -19.89
C VAL A 95 -7.69 2.72 -20.42
N TYR A 96 -6.75 3.21 -19.62
CA TYR A 96 -5.80 4.23 -20.03
C TYR A 96 -4.94 3.77 -21.21
N ASP A 97 -4.46 2.52 -21.19
CA ASP A 97 -3.64 1.96 -22.28
C ASP A 97 -4.45 1.80 -23.57
N ILE A 98 -5.73 1.36 -23.47
CA ILE A 98 -6.65 1.32 -24.60
C ILE A 98 -6.90 2.73 -25.15
N ALA A 99 -7.17 3.70 -24.28
CA ALA A 99 -7.39 5.09 -24.66
C ALA A 99 -6.14 5.68 -25.32
N ARG A 100 -4.95 5.39 -24.78
CA ARG A 100 -3.65 5.79 -25.33
C ARG A 100 -3.43 5.20 -26.71
N HIS A 101 -3.71 3.91 -26.89
CA HIS A 101 -3.60 3.22 -28.17
C HIS A 101 -4.58 3.82 -29.20
N ARG A 102 -5.78 4.20 -28.79
CA ARG A 102 -6.76 4.88 -29.67
C ARG A 102 -6.38 6.32 -30.02
N LEU A 103 -5.72 7.03 -29.10
CA LEU A 103 -5.31 8.43 -29.29
C LEU A 103 -3.95 8.59 -30.00
N ASN A 104 -3.32 7.48 -30.41
CA ASN A 104 -2.08 7.46 -31.19
C ASN A 104 -0.95 8.35 -30.63
N MET A 105 -0.92 8.56 -29.31
CA MET A 105 0.13 9.33 -28.66
C MET A 105 1.39 8.45 -28.51
N ARG A 106 2.12 8.34 -29.61
CA ARG A 106 3.52 7.94 -29.68
C ARG A 106 4.33 8.98 -28.90
N THR A 107 4.44 8.80 -27.59
CA THR A 107 5.42 9.53 -26.81
C THR A 107 6.79 8.99 -27.19
N LYS A 108 7.60 9.88 -27.76
CA LYS A 108 8.98 9.65 -28.20
C LYS A 108 9.86 9.23 -27.03
#